data_AF-A0A7J4HUE9-F1
#
_entry.id   AF-A0A7J4HUE9-F1
#
_cell.length_a   1.000
_cell.length_b   1.000
_cell.length_c   1.000
_cell.angle_alpha   90.00
_cell.angle_beta   90.00
_cell.angle_gamma   90.00
#
_symmetry.space_group_name_H-M   'P 1'
#
loop_
_entity.id
_entity.type
_entity.pdbx_description
1 polymer ?
#
loop_
_entity_poly.entity_id
_entity_poly.type
_entity_poly.pdbx_seq_one_letter_code
_entity_poly.pdbx_strand_id
1 'polypeptide(L)'
;MKTKKTESSVSGVPAHHSAVSKSASEHHHLPHHEHQEHHDQHHAPPADELVQISEPLHHHPQEPKSENLFTWWTSCLLALAVIVLIFNQVMISSLAGTGFTVSGFSQSLSLAGGKDLQKVDIDSLKSTGHTVAAVFPVENLKTSDDALAMMFPSGTPDYGGALGGSFDDPVGSLSTLSSMYRGLKAEVEQKNPEAWQRFMNLASKPVGISCEYCCGVGPIGINKNGDSACGCQHNPALLSVALYLTAYTDYSDGEILREVMRWKTLFFPKNMIELGVSVAGGDTSKLNLPGMVGGC
;
A
#
# COMPACT_ATOMS: atom_id res chain seq x y z
N MET A 1 51.26 -61.89 13.13
CA MET A 1 50.47 -60.71 13.51
C MET A 1 49.06 -61.20 13.83
N LYS A 2 48.65 -61.33 15.12
CA LYS A 2 47.85 -60.34 15.90
C LYS A 2 46.80 -59.66 15.01
N THR A 3 45.48 -59.71 15.18
CA THR A 3 44.52 -60.07 16.27
C THR A 3 43.13 -60.18 15.60
N LYS A 4 42.33 -61.24 15.80
CA LYS A 4 41.23 -61.43 16.79
C LYS A 4 40.01 -60.46 16.67
N LYS A 5 38.82 -61.07 16.40
CA LYS A 5 37.50 -60.94 17.10
C LYS A 5 36.82 -59.55 17.12
N THR A 6 35.50 -59.36 17.09
CA THR A 6 34.30 -60.20 17.27
C THR A 6 33.07 -59.40 16.82
N GLU A 7 32.00 -60.11 16.53
CA GLU A 7 30.60 -59.67 16.38
C GLU A 7 30.07 -58.91 17.62
N SER A 8 29.03 -58.08 17.42
CA SER A 8 27.83 -58.12 18.27
C SER A 8 26.64 -57.44 17.58
N SER A 9 25.58 -58.23 17.41
CA SER A 9 24.18 -57.81 17.27
C SER A 9 23.66 -57.26 18.61
N VAL A 10 22.57 -56.47 18.58
CA VAL A 10 21.36 -56.60 19.44
C VAL A 10 20.48 -55.32 19.39
N SER A 11 19.17 -55.55 19.28
CA SER A 11 17.94 -54.82 19.73
C SER A 11 17.93 -53.29 19.75
N GLY A 12 16.89 -52.58 19.29
CA GLY A 12 15.44 -52.86 19.40
C GLY A 12 14.86 -52.12 20.60
N VAL A 13 14.17 -50.97 20.41
CA VAL A 13 13.39 -50.22 21.43
C VAL A 13 12.28 -49.39 20.73
N PRO A 14 11.10 -49.16 21.35
CA PRO A 14 9.81 -49.21 20.66
C PRO A 14 9.05 -47.88 20.51
N ALA A 15 7.87 -48.00 19.89
CA ALA A 15 6.81 -47.02 19.76
C ALA A 15 6.31 -46.45 21.09
N HIS A 16 6.05 -45.13 21.12
CA HIS A 16 5.31 -44.46 22.19
C HIS A 16 4.16 -43.61 21.60
N HIS A 17 2.97 -44.16 21.81
CA HIS A 17 1.70 -43.55 22.23
C HIS A 17 1.47 -42.04 22.12
N SER A 18 0.38 -41.74 21.43
CA SER A 18 -0.47 -40.56 21.52
C SER A 18 -0.90 -40.24 22.95
N ALA A 19 -0.88 -38.96 23.32
CA ALA A 19 -1.67 -38.42 24.42
C ALA A 19 -2.32 -37.11 23.97
N VAL A 20 -3.62 -37.21 23.72
CA VAL A 20 -4.59 -36.12 23.61
C VAL A 20 -4.81 -35.55 25.01
N SER A 21 -4.59 -34.25 25.22
CA SER A 21 -5.12 -33.53 26.38
C SER A 21 -6.17 -32.51 25.92
N LYS A 22 -7.42 -32.82 26.26
CA LYS A 22 -8.53 -31.87 26.33
C LYS A 22 -8.44 -31.12 27.66
N SER A 23 -8.58 -29.80 27.65
CA SER A 23 -9.00 -29.00 28.81
C SER A 23 -9.50 -27.66 28.26
N ALA A 24 -10.80 -27.49 28.08
CA ALA A 24 -11.78 -26.98 29.04
C ALA A 24 -12.01 -25.48 28.83
N SER A 25 -13.11 -25.21 28.14
CA SER A 25 -13.75 -23.91 27.94
C SER A 25 -14.36 -23.45 29.26
N GLU A 26 -14.02 -22.25 29.73
CA GLU A 26 -14.78 -21.54 30.75
C GLU A 26 -15.43 -20.32 30.11
N HIS A 27 -16.75 -20.43 29.94
CA HIS A 27 -17.65 -19.37 29.54
C HIS A 27 -17.90 -18.43 30.73
N HIS A 28 -17.51 -17.16 30.60
CA HIS A 28 -18.07 -16.10 31.43
C HIS A 28 -19.08 -15.28 30.62
N HIS A 29 -20.29 -15.24 31.15
CA HIS A 29 -21.49 -14.67 30.56
C HIS A 29 -21.85 -13.38 31.32
N LEU A 30 -22.26 -12.37 30.54
CA LEU A 30 -23.17 -11.23 30.88
C LEU A 30 -22.61 -10.00 31.62
N PRO A 31 -23.25 -8.81 31.51
CA PRO A 31 -24.46 -8.47 30.72
C PRO A 31 -24.32 -7.27 29.76
N HIS A 32 -25.34 -7.19 28.90
CA HIS A 32 -25.73 -6.09 28.03
C HIS A 32 -25.93 -4.77 28.78
N HIS A 33 -25.48 -3.65 28.18
CA HIS A 33 -25.99 -2.32 28.50
C HIS A 33 -26.89 -1.83 27.36
N GLU A 34 -28.11 -1.51 27.77
CA GLU A 34 -29.26 -1.10 27.00
C GLU A 34 -29.15 0.35 26.51
N HIS A 35 -29.78 0.63 25.37
CA HIS A 35 -29.99 1.95 24.79
C HIS A 35 -30.86 2.82 25.70
N GLN A 36 -30.50 4.10 25.86
CA GLN A 36 -31.42 5.13 26.33
C GLN A 36 -31.52 6.23 25.27
N GLU A 37 -32.61 6.21 24.51
CA GLU A 37 -33.04 7.29 23.63
C GLU A 37 -33.51 8.49 24.48
N HIS A 38 -32.96 9.67 24.24
CA HIS A 38 -33.48 10.93 24.77
C HIS A 38 -34.50 11.50 23.79
N HIS A 39 -35.78 11.36 24.14
CA HIS A 39 -36.88 12.16 23.62
C HIS A 39 -36.96 13.46 24.41
N ASP A 40 -36.64 14.59 23.79
CA ASP A 40 -36.99 15.90 24.35
C ASP A 40 -38.25 16.47 23.67
N GLN A 41 -39.17 16.83 24.55
CA GLN A 41 -40.56 17.15 24.30
C GLN A 41 -40.72 18.61 23.88
N HIS A 42 -41.68 18.84 23.00
CA HIS A 42 -42.19 20.14 22.60
C HIS A 42 -42.80 20.90 23.79
N HIS A 43 -42.26 22.08 24.12
CA HIS A 43 -42.94 23.08 24.94
C HIS A 43 -43.32 24.28 24.07
N ALA A 44 -44.62 24.46 23.89
CA ALA A 44 -45.22 25.70 23.41
C ALA A 44 -45.38 26.68 24.59
N PRO A 45 -45.17 28.00 24.38
CA PRO A 45 -45.75 29.03 25.22
C PRO A 45 -46.94 29.75 24.55
N PRO A 46 -47.82 30.39 25.36
CA PRO A 46 -49.20 30.71 25.00
C PRO A 46 -49.36 32.05 24.28
N ALA A 47 -50.57 32.20 23.73
CA ALA A 47 -51.08 33.38 23.07
C ALA A 47 -51.53 34.49 24.05
N ASP A 48 -51.71 35.67 23.45
CA ASP A 48 -52.46 36.85 23.89
C ASP A 48 -51.67 37.93 24.66
N GLU A 49 -51.39 39.06 24.01
CA GLU A 49 -52.03 40.35 24.35
C GLU A 49 -51.81 41.41 23.26
N LEU A 50 -52.91 42.05 22.86
CA LEU A 50 -53.04 43.12 21.87
C LEU A 50 -52.65 44.47 22.47
N VAL A 51 -51.79 45.25 21.80
CA VAL A 51 -51.84 46.73 21.90
C VAL A 51 -51.65 47.34 20.51
N GLN A 52 -52.70 48.04 20.06
CA GLN A 52 -52.73 48.87 18.86
C GLN A 52 -51.95 50.17 19.07
N ILE A 53 -51.17 50.58 18.07
CA ILE A 53 -50.80 51.98 17.87
C ILE A 53 -50.86 52.29 16.37
N SER A 54 -51.52 53.39 16.05
CA SER A 54 -51.93 53.88 14.73
C SER A 54 -50.94 54.88 14.10
N GLU A 55 -51.05 55.01 12.76
CA GLU A 55 -50.58 56.11 11.85
C GLU A 55 -49.11 56.10 11.34
N PRO A 56 -48.80 56.80 10.21
CA PRO A 56 -49.36 56.60 8.87
C PRO A 56 -48.29 56.45 7.76
N LEU A 57 -48.71 55.80 6.67
CA LEU A 57 -48.29 55.89 5.26
C LEU A 57 -47.02 56.71 4.89
N HIS A 58 -45.95 56.02 4.52
CA HIS A 58 -44.99 56.52 3.52
C HIS A 58 -44.68 55.42 2.49
N HIS A 59 -45.02 55.74 1.24
CA HIS A 59 -44.87 54.91 0.06
C HIS A 59 -43.42 55.04 -0.45
N HIS A 60 -42.69 53.92 -0.53
CA HIS A 60 -41.45 53.83 -1.30
C HIS A 60 -41.44 52.52 -2.12
N PRO A 61 -41.21 52.56 -3.44
CA PRO A 61 -41.15 51.36 -4.27
C PRO A 61 -39.90 50.54 -3.91
N GLN A 62 -40.08 49.23 -3.69
CA GLN A 62 -38.98 48.29 -3.62
C GLN A 62 -38.62 47.81 -5.02
N GLU A 63 -37.38 48.02 -5.43
CA GLU A 63 -36.75 47.19 -6.45
C GLU A 63 -36.07 45.97 -5.78
N PRO A 64 -36.32 44.74 -6.23
CA PRO A 64 -35.51 43.60 -5.84
C PRO A 64 -34.23 43.59 -6.69
N LYS A 65 -33.06 43.87 -6.09
CA LYS A 65 -31.78 43.57 -6.74
C LYS A 65 -31.12 42.37 -6.08
N SER A 66 -31.45 41.23 -6.66
CA SER A 66 -30.97 39.88 -6.39
C SER A 66 -29.46 39.73 -6.55
N GLU A 67 -28.86 38.96 -5.64
CA GLU A 67 -27.80 37.96 -5.89
C GLU A 67 -26.49 38.44 -6.55
N ASN A 68 -25.53 38.91 -5.73
CA ASN A 68 -24.11 39.00 -6.13
C ASN A 68 -23.13 38.38 -5.11
N LEU A 69 -23.62 37.85 -3.98
CA LEU A 69 -22.74 37.18 -3.02
C LEU A 69 -22.36 35.78 -3.51
N PHE A 70 -23.29 35.04 -4.12
CA PHE A 70 -23.04 33.67 -4.56
C PHE A 70 -22.02 33.59 -5.71
N THR A 71 -22.04 34.54 -6.64
CA THR A 71 -21.14 34.59 -7.80
C THR A 71 -19.69 34.92 -7.44
N TRP A 72 -19.45 35.69 -6.37
CA TRP A 72 -18.10 36.03 -5.91
C TRP A 72 -17.42 34.84 -5.24
N TRP A 73 -18.12 34.13 -4.34
CA TRP A 73 -17.58 32.95 -3.67
C TRP A 73 -17.31 31.80 -4.64
N THR A 74 -18.19 31.57 -5.62
CA THR A 74 -17.95 30.57 -6.67
C THR A 74 -16.75 30.92 -7.55
N SER A 75 -16.55 32.21 -7.85
CA SER A 75 -15.39 32.67 -8.62
C SER A 75 -14.08 32.50 -7.85
N CYS A 76 -14.08 32.76 -6.53
CA CYS A 76 -12.92 32.51 -5.67
C CYS A 76 -12.58 31.01 -5.57
N LEU A 77 -13.58 30.14 -5.43
CA LEU A 77 -13.37 28.69 -5.40
C LEU A 77 -12.83 28.15 -6.73
N LEU A 78 -13.35 28.65 -7.85
CA LEU A 78 -12.86 28.27 -9.18
C LEU A 78 -11.41 28.73 -9.39
N ALA A 79 -11.08 29.96 -8.98
CA ALA A 79 -9.71 30.48 -9.06
C ALA A 79 -8.75 29.64 -8.20
N LEU A 80 -9.15 29.24 -6.98
CA LEU A 80 -8.35 28.40 -6.12
C LEU A 80 -8.14 26.99 -6.71
N ALA A 81 -9.18 26.39 -7.31
CA ALA A 81 -9.06 25.12 -8.02
C ALA A 81 -8.07 25.21 -9.20
N VAL A 82 -8.13 26.29 -10.00
CA VAL A 82 -7.19 26.54 -11.09
C VAL A 82 -5.76 26.72 -10.58
N ILE A 83 -5.55 27.41 -9.45
CA ILE A 83 -4.23 27.57 -8.83
C ILE A 83 -3.67 26.23 -8.38
N VAL A 84 -4.48 25.37 -7.76
CA VAL A 84 -4.05 24.01 -7.35
C VAL A 84 -3.69 23.16 -8.56
N LEU A 85 -4.47 23.23 -9.64
CA LEU A 85 -4.17 22.53 -10.89
C LEU A 85 -2.86 23.04 -11.51
N ILE A 86 -2.63 24.35 -11.56
CA ILE A 86 -1.39 24.94 -12.07
C ILE A 86 -0.20 24.54 -11.19
N PHE A 87 -0.33 24.59 -9.86
CA PHE A 87 0.72 24.16 -8.95
C PHE A 87 1.09 22.68 -9.16
N ASN A 88 0.07 21.83 -9.32
CA ASN A 88 0.28 20.41 -9.64
C ASN A 88 1.03 20.24 -10.98
N GLN A 89 0.65 20.99 -12.03
CA GLN A 89 1.34 20.95 -13.33
C GLN A 89 2.78 21.50 -13.28
N VAL A 90 3.04 22.49 -12.43
CA VAL A 90 4.39 23.05 -12.21
C VAL A 90 5.29 22.04 -11.47
N MET A 91 4.76 21.33 -10.47
CA MET A 91 5.51 20.25 -9.81
C MET A 91 5.87 19.12 -10.79
N ILE A 92 4.93 18.73 -11.66
CA ILE A 92 5.16 17.69 -12.67
C ILE A 92 6.17 18.15 -13.74
N SER A 93 6.09 19.39 -14.21
CA SER A 93 7.02 19.92 -15.21
C SER A 93 8.43 20.20 -14.67
N SER A 94 8.58 20.46 -13.36
CA SER A 94 9.88 20.56 -12.70
C SER A 94 10.66 19.24 -12.70
N LEU A 95 9.96 18.11 -12.80
CA LEU A 95 10.53 16.76 -12.93
C LEU A 95 10.85 16.40 -14.40
N ALA A 96 10.20 17.02 -15.38
CA ALA A 96 10.36 16.72 -16.81
C ALA A 96 11.54 17.46 -17.49
N GLY A 97 12.24 18.33 -16.78
CA GLY A 97 13.25 19.24 -17.35
C GLY A 97 14.69 18.72 -17.48
N THR A 98 14.99 17.47 -17.09
CA THR A 98 16.35 16.91 -17.21
C THR A 98 16.49 16.07 -18.48
N GLY A 99 16.62 16.75 -19.62
CA GLY A 99 16.97 16.11 -20.88
C GLY A 99 18.34 15.43 -20.81
N PHE A 100 18.43 14.18 -21.27
CA PHE A 100 19.71 13.52 -21.50
C PHE A 100 19.70 12.70 -22.79
N THR A 101 20.74 12.94 -23.58
CA THR A 101 21.10 12.32 -24.86
C THR A 101 21.56 10.88 -24.67
N VAL A 102 20.95 9.94 -25.40
CA VAL A 102 21.31 8.52 -25.40
C VAL A 102 22.47 8.22 -26.35
N SER A 103 23.55 7.66 -25.80
CA SER A 103 24.53 6.83 -26.48
C SER A 103 24.75 5.58 -25.63
N GLY A 104 24.41 4.39 -26.14
CA GLY A 104 24.87 3.11 -25.55
C GLY A 104 23.78 2.09 -25.23
N PHE A 105 23.52 1.24 -26.21
CA PHE A 105 22.88 -0.08 -26.22
C PHE A 105 22.83 -0.89 -24.90
N SER A 106 21.62 -1.30 -24.49
CA SER A 106 21.27 -2.68 -24.08
C SER A 106 19.74 -2.84 -24.09
N GLN A 107 19.24 -3.79 -24.89
CA GLN A 107 17.82 -4.07 -25.07
C GLN A 107 17.21 -4.72 -23.82
N SER A 108 16.31 -3.99 -23.15
CA SER A 108 15.11 -4.58 -22.54
C SER A 108 13.91 -3.90 -23.20
N LEU A 109 12.77 -4.61 -23.22
CA LEU A 109 11.55 -4.25 -23.93
C LEU A 109 10.99 -2.90 -23.43
N SER A 110 11.47 -1.80 -24.01
CA SER A 110 10.96 -0.45 -23.77
C SER A 110 9.58 -0.32 -24.40
N LEU A 111 8.53 -0.52 -23.59
CA LEU A 111 7.32 0.29 -23.75
C LEU A 111 7.80 1.75 -23.72
N ALA A 112 7.62 2.45 -24.83
CA ALA A 112 8.06 3.82 -25.05
C ALA A 112 7.53 4.74 -23.93
N GLY A 113 8.37 5.03 -22.94
CA GLY A 113 8.00 5.80 -21.75
C GLY A 113 8.55 5.27 -20.41
N GLY A 114 9.60 4.44 -20.39
CA GLY A 114 10.14 3.88 -19.14
C GLY A 114 10.74 4.93 -18.19
N LYS A 115 10.33 4.91 -16.92
CA LYS A 115 10.99 5.63 -15.81
C LYS A 115 12.45 5.15 -15.67
N ASP A 116 13.36 6.09 -15.46
CA ASP A 116 14.76 5.77 -15.12
C ASP A 116 14.86 5.39 -13.64
N LEU A 117 14.74 4.09 -13.37
CA LEU A 117 14.66 3.55 -12.01
C LEU A 117 15.96 3.71 -11.22
N GLN A 118 17.09 3.89 -11.91
CA GLN A 118 18.41 4.11 -11.30
C GLN A 118 18.52 5.48 -10.61
N LYS A 119 17.65 6.44 -10.98
CA LYS A 119 17.65 7.81 -10.45
C LYS A 119 16.56 8.06 -9.41
N VAL A 120 15.85 7.03 -8.95
CA VAL A 120 14.80 7.19 -7.94
C VAL A 120 15.43 7.60 -6.61
N ASP A 121 15.13 8.82 -6.16
CA ASP A 121 15.52 9.31 -4.84
C ASP A 121 14.56 8.80 -3.77
N ILE A 122 14.98 7.77 -3.04
CA ILE A 122 14.19 7.15 -1.97
C ILE A 122 13.94 8.07 -0.77
N ASP A 123 14.75 9.11 -0.57
CA ASP A 123 14.58 10.05 0.54
C ASP A 123 13.40 11.00 0.31
N SER A 124 13.06 11.24 -0.95
CA SER A 124 11.90 12.03 -1.35
C SER A 124 10.56 11.31 -1.15
N LEU A 125 10.57 9.98 -1.06
CA LEU A 125 9.36 9.15 -1.01
C LEU A 125 8.75 9.15 0.41
N LYS A 126 7.49 9.58 0.52
CA LYS A 126 6.77 9.71 1.81
C LYS A 126 5.52 8.82 1.93
N SER A 127 5.17 8.10 0.88
CA SER A 127 4.04 7.17 0.87
C SER A 127 4.14 6.19 -0.29
N THR A 128 3.33 5.13 -0.26
CA THR A 128 3.15 4.20 -1.38
C THR A 128 2.74 4.90 -2.67
N GLY A 129 1.92 5.96 -2.59
CA GLY A 129 1.54 6.75 -3.77
C GLY A 129 2.73 7.47 -4.42
N HIS A 130 3.64 8.05 -3.62
CA HIS A 130 4.88 8.62 -4.14
C HIS A 130 5.75 7.55 -4.80
N THR A 131 5.85 6.36 -4.20
CA THR A 131 6.59 5.25 -4.79
C THR A 131 6.00 4.81 -6.12
N VAL A 132 4.67 4.65 -6.21
CA VAL A 132 3.97 4.32 -7.46
C VAL A 132 4.27 5.36 -8.54
N ALA A 133 4.18 6.65 -8.22
CA ALA A 133 4.53 7.73 -9.15
C ALA A 133 6.00 7.72 -9.58
N ALA A 134 6.90 7.28 -8.70
CA ALA A 134 8.34 7.24 -8.98
C ALA A 134 8.74 6.06 -9.86
N VAL A 135 8.10 4.90 -9.70
CA VAL A 135 8.55 3.65 -10.33
C VAL A 135 7.68 3.18 -11.51
N PHE A 136 6.47 3.71 -11.66
CA PHE A 136 5.63 3.48 -12.83
C PHE A 136 5.47 4.76 -13.65
N PRO A 137 5.39 4.67 -14.99
CA PRO A 137 5.10 5.82 -15.84
C PRO A 137 3.60 6.19 -15.79
N VAL A 138 3.15 6.60 -14.60
CA VAL A 138 1.75 6.92 -14.29
C VAL A 138 1.19 8.08 -15.13
N GLU A 139 2.07 8.95 -15.62
CA GLU A 139 1.76 10.04 -16.55
C GLU A 139 1.10 9.57 -17.86
N ASN A 140 1.25 8.29 -18.20
CA ASN A 140 0.65 7.68 -19.38
C ASN A 140 -0.69 7.01 -19.10
N LEU A 141 -1.14 6.96 -17.84
CA LEU A 141 -2.39 6.32 -17.45
C LEU A 141 -3.58 7.22 -17.79
N LYS A 142 -4.42 6.78 -18.74
CA LYS A 142 -5.69 7.46 -19.06
C LYS A 142 -6.88 6.71 -18.51
N THR A 143 -6.72 5.40 -18.33
CA THR A 143 -7.80 4.48 -17.93
C THR A 143 -7.31 3.47 -16.90
N SER A 144 -8.27 2.83 -16.24
CA SER A 144 -8.01 1.67 -15.36
C SER A 144 -7.37 0.49 -16.11
N ASP A 145 -7.68 0.32 -17.40
CA ASP A 145 -7.10 -0.75 -18.22
C ASP A 145 -5.61 -0.50 -18.48
N ASP A 146 -5.20 0.77 -18.69
CA ASP A 146 -3.79 1.14 -18.79
C ASP A 146 -3.05 0.83 -17.48
N ALA A 147 -3.70 1.09 -16.34
CA ALA A 147 -3.12 0.83 -15.02
C ALA A 147 -2.95 -0.67 -14.78
N LEU A 148 -3.93 -1.48 -15.18
CA LEU A 148 -3.83 -2.94 -15.13
C LEU A 148 -2.70 -3.45 -16.02
N ALA A 149 -2.63 -3.02 -17.27
CA ALA A 149 -1.57 -3.45 -18.20
C ALA A 149 -0.15 -3.08 -17.71
N MET A 150 -0.04 -1.99 -16.94
CA MET A 150 1.24 -1.49 -16.46
C MET A 150 1.67 -2.06 -15.10
N MET A 151 0.72 -2.18 -14.16
CA MET A 151 1.00 -2.51 -12.77
C MET A 151 0.73 -3.98 -12.43
N PHE A 152 -0.11 -4.67 -13.20
CA PHE A 152 -0.45 -6.07 -12.95
C PHE A 152 0.53 -6.98 -13.71
N PRO A 153 1.52 -7.57 -13.03
CA PRO A 153 2.52 -8.39 -13.69
C PRO A 153 1.95 -9.77 -14.05
N SER A 154 2.62 -10.47 -14.97
CA SER A 154 2.33 -11.86 -15.34
C SER A 154 3.64 -12.61 -15.57
N GLY A 155 3.59 -13.95 -15.55
CA GLY A 155 4.75 -14.80 -15.74
C GLY A 155 5.57 -14.99 -14.47
N THR A 156 6.79 -15.51 -14.65
CA THR A 156 7.74 -15.69 -13.56
C THR A 156 8.86 -14.66 -13.72
N PRO A 157 9.14 -13.81 -12.71
CA PRO A 157 10.26 -12.88 -12.79
C PRO A 157 11.60 -13.63 -12.84
N ASP A 158 12.66 -12.97 -13.29
CA ASP A 158 14.01 -13.56 -13.40
C ASP A 158 14.53 -14.14 -12.06
N TYR A 159 14.21 -13.50 -10.94
CA TYR A 159 14.50 -13.97 -9.58
C TYR A 159 13.49 -15.00 -9.06
N GLY A 160 12.37 -15.20 -9.75
CA GLY A 160 11.25 -16.04 -9.29
C GLY A 160 11.63 -17.50 -9.07
N GLY A 161 12.56 -18.02 -9.89
CA GLY A 161 13.09 -19.38 -9.72
C GLY A 161 13.85 -19.59 -8.39
N ALA A 162 14.55 -18.56 -7.89
CA ALA A 162 15.28 -18.63 -6.63
C ALA A 162 14.37 -18.42 -5.41
N LEU A 163 13.35 -17.58 -5.55
CA LEU A 163 12.37 -17.32 -4.49
C LEU A 163 11.19 -18.30 -4.46
N GLY A 164 11.04 -19.15 -5.48
CA GLY A 164 9.87 -20.03 -5.62
C GLY A 164 8.55 -19.26 -5.81
N GLY A 165 8.61 -18.07 -6.40
CA GLY A 165 7.46 -17.19 -6.64
C GLY A 165 7.20 -16.95 -8.12
N SER A 166 5.93 -16.93 -8.51
CA SER A 166 5.44 -16.63 -9.85
C SER A 166 4.26 -15.66 -9.78
N PHE A 167 4.21 -14.67 -10.68
CA PHE A 167 3.09 -13.74 -10.75
C PHE A 167 1.78 -14.43 -11.17
N ASP A 168 1.89 -15.57 -11.87
CA ASP A 168 0.74 -16.36 -12.31
C ASP A 168 0.12 -17.21 -11.18
N ASP A 169 0.80 -17.35 -10.04
CA ASP A 169 0.28 -18.00 -8.82
C ASP A 169 0.48 -17.08 -7.60
N PRO A 170 -0.32 -16.00 -7.46
CA PRO A 170 -0.13 -15.04 -6.38
C PRO A 170 -0.42 -15.63 -4.99
N VAL A 171 -1.31 -16.63 -4.88
CA VAL A 171 -1.66 -17.26 -3.59
C VAL A 171 -0.55 -18.21 -3.13
N GLY A 172 -0.07 -19.09 -4.02
CA GLY A 172 1.05 -19.98 -3.70
C GLY A 172 2.32 -19.18 -3.42
N SER A 173 2.59 -18.16 -4.24
CA SER A 173 3.75 -17.27 -4.04
C SER A 173 3.69 -16.50 -2.73
N LEU A 174 2.52 -16.01 -2.31
CA LEU A 174 2.36 -15.36 -1.01
C LEU A 174 2.78 -16.29 0.14
N SER A 175 2.33 -17.55 0.11
CA SER A 175 2.69 -18.54 1.13
C SER A 175 4.20 -18.82 1.12
N THR A 176 4.80 -19.02 -0.06
CA THR A 176 6.23 -19.27 -0.19
C THR A 176 7.04 -18.08 0.33
N LEU A 177 6.83 -16.89 -0.24
CA LEU A 177 7.58 -15.67 0.08
C LEU A 177 7.45 -15.29 1.56
N SER A 178 6.24 -15.35 2.13
CA SER A 178 6.04 -14.99 3.55
C SER A 178 6.82 -15.89 4.51
N SER A 179 6.93 -17.19 4.22
CA SER A 179 7.63 -18.15 5.06
C SER A 179 9.15 -17.95 5.08
N MET A 180 9.72 -17.38 4.03
CA MET A 180 11.16 -17.26 3.83
C MET A 180 11.79 -16.13 4.64
N TYR A 181 11.04 -15.07 4.94
CA TYR A 181 11.61 -13.82 5.46
C TYR A 181 12.51 -14.02 6.67
N ARG A 182 12.08 -14.82 7.65
CA ARG A 182 12.85 -15.06 8.88
C ARG A 182 14.20 -15.73 8.60
N GLY A 183 14.22 -16.74 7.74
CA GLY A 183 15.45 -17.45 7.37
C GLY A 183 16.37 -16.56 6.55
N LEU A 184 15.81 -15.87 5.55
CA LEU A 184 16.53 -14.95 4.69
C LEU A 184 17.16 -13.79 5.49
N LYS A 185 16.41 -13.20 6.42
CA LYS A 185 16.91 -12.18 7.35
C LYS A 185 18.15 -12.67 8.10
N ALA A 186 18.04 -13.81 8.78
CA ALA A 186 19.13 -14.37 9.57
C ALA A 186 20.37 -14.67 8.70
N GLU A 187 20.16 -15.17 7.48
CA GLU A 187 21.25 -15.42 6.54
C GLU A 187 21.93 -14.13 6.07
N VAL A 188 21.16 -13.16 5.57
CA VAL A 188 21.71 -11.93 4.99
C VAL A 188 22.39 -11.08 6.05
N GLU A 189 21.80 -10.96 7.24
CA GLU A 189 22.40 -10.25 8.38
C GLU A 189 23.79 -10.82 8.74
N GLN A 190 23.98 -12.14 8.62
CA GLN A 190 25.25 -12.79 8.90
C GLN A 190 26.24 -12.75 7.73
N LYS A 191 25.79 -13.04 6.51
CA LYS A 191 26.66 -13.30 5.35
C LYS A 191 26.87 -12.09 4.46
N ASN A 192 25.94 -11.14 4.44
CA ASN A 192 25.98 -9.94 3.60
C ASN A 192 25.52 -8.70 4.39
N PRO A 193 26.33 -8.23 5.36
CA PRO A 193 25.95 -7.13 6.25
C PRO A 193 25.77 -5.78 5.52
N GLU A 194 26.41 -5.58 4.38
CA GLU A 194 26.21 -4.40 3.54
C GLU A 194 24.80 -4.39 2.92
N ALA A 195 24.38 -5.50 2.31
CA ALA A 195 23.02 -5.63 1.80
C ALA A 195 21.98 -5.55 2.92
N TRP A 196 22.28 -6.11 4.10
CA TRP A 196 21.42 -5.94 5.28
C TRP A 196 21.23 -4.47 5.64
N GLN A 197 22.32 -3.70 5.70
CA GLN A 197 22.26 -2.28 6.02
C GLN A 197 21.49 -1.48 4.95
N ARG A 198 21.70 -1.80 3.67
CA ARG A 198 20.94 -1.21 2.56
C ARG A 198 19.44 -1.51 2.67
N PHE A 199 19.09 -2.77 2.93
CA PHE A 199 17.71 -3.19 3.13
C PHE A 199 17.08 -2.46 4.31
N MET A 200 17.78 -2.38 5.45
CA MET A 200 17.30 -1.67 6.63
C MET A 200 17.04 -0.19 6.33
N ASN A 201 17.93 0.47 5.59
CA ASN A 201 17.75 1.86 5.16
C ASN A 201 16.53 2.03 4.25
N LEU A 202 16.28 1.08 3.33
CA LEU A 202 15.15 1.15 2.41
C LEU A 202 13.81 0.84 3.11
N ALA A 203 13.73 -0.31 3.81
CA ALA A 203 12.49 -0.83 4.38
C ALA A 203 12.00 -0.07 5.63
N SER A 204 12.87 0.68 6.30
CA SER A 204 12.50 1.55 7.42
C SER A 204 11.93 2.92 6.99
N LYS A 205 11.99 3.24 5.69
CA LYS A 205 11.41 4.46 5.14
C LYS A 205 9.94 4.25 4.73
N PRO A 206 9.12 5.31 4.66
CA PRO A 206 7.73 5.24 4.21
C PRO A 206 7.60 5.07 2.69
N VAL A 207 8.33 4.12 2.11
CA VAL A 207 8.39 3.82 0.66
C VAL A 207 7.34 2.79 0.22
N GLY A 208 6.50 2.31 1.13
CA GLY A 208 5.38 1.43 0.80
C GLY A 208 5.74 -0.05 0.64
N ILE A 209 6.86 -0.50 1.23
CA ILE A 209 7.23 -1.93 1.30
C ILE A 209 6.28 -2.72 2.22
N SER A 210 5.53 -2.03 3.07
CA SER A 210 4.43 -2.61 3.85
C SER A 210 3.23 -3.02 3.01
N CYS A 211 2.32 -3.79 3.59
CA CYS A 211 1.03 -4.08 2.96
C CYS A 211 -0.06 -3.03 3.23
N GLU A 212 0.10 -2.16 4.25
CA GLU A 212 -0.77 -1.12 4.87
C GLU A 212 -2.32 -1.24 4.86
N TYR A 213 -2.94 -1.88 3.88
CA TYR A 213 -4.38 -1.95 3.65
C TYR A 213 -5.11 -2.90 4.60
N CYS A 214 -4.45 -3.98 5.06
CA CYS A 214 -5.08 -4.98 5.90
C CYS A 214 -5.00 -4.65 7.40
N CYS A 215 -3.79 -4.34 7.88
CA CYS A 215 -3.49 -4.26 9.32
C CYS A 215 -3.18 -2.81 9.76
N GLY A 216 -3.27 -1.82 8.85
CA GLY A 216 -3.19 -0.39 9.17
C GLY A 216 -1.80 0.14 9.55
N VAL A 217 -0.73 -0.64 9.35
CA VAL A 217 0.63 -0.33 9.84
C VAL A 217 1.35 0.83 9.14
N GLY A 218 0.69 1.54 8.23
CA GLY A 218 1.30 2.59 7.41
C GLY A 218 2.37 2.04 6.44
N PRO A 219 3.11 2.92 5.73
CA PRO A 219 3.97 2.56 4.60
C PRO A 219 5.35 1.94 4.98
N ILE A 220 5.63 1.72 6.27
CA ILE A 220 6.91 1.22 6.78
C ILE A 220 6.78 -0.27 7.10
N GLY A 221 7.59 -1.10 6.45
CA GLY A 221 7.44 -2.56 6.50
C GLY A 221 8.08 -3.24 7.71
N ILE A 222 9.03 -2.58 8.38
CA ILE A 222 9.81 -3.17 9.48
C ILE A 222 9.87 -2.30 10.73
N ASN A 223 10.14 -2.93 11.87
CA ASN A 223 10.55 -2.24 13.08
C ASN A 223 12.07 -1.92 13.04
N LYS A 224 12.58 -1.29 14.12
CA LYS A 224 14.00 -0.91 14.27
C LYS A 224 15.00 -2.08 14.23
N ASN A 225 14.56 -3.32 14.43
CA ASN A 225 15.38 -4.53 14.41
C ASN A 225 15.26 -5.28 13.07
N GLY A 226 14.53 -4.73 12.10
CA GLY A 226 14.25 -5.40 10.84
C GLY A 226 13.27 -6.56 10.99
N ASP A 227 12.46 -6.60 12.04
CA ASP A 227 11.34 -7.55 12.10
C ASP A 227 10.12 -6.95 11.40
N SER A 228 9.29 -7.83 10.83
CA SER A 228 8.04 -7.45 10.17
C SER A 228 7.16 -6.58 11.07
N ALA A 229 6.66 -5.45 10.55
CA ALA A 229 5.80 -4.53 11.30
C ALA A 229 4.42 -5.11 11.66
N CYS A 230 3.97 -6.17 10.98
CA CYS A 230 2.76 -6.93 11.31
C CYS A 230 2.96 -8.43 11.11
N GLY A 231 2.05 -9.25 11.65
CA GLY A 231 2.07 -10.71 11.50
C GLY A 231 1.37 -11.25 10.25
N CYS A 232 0.72 -10.37 9.47
CA CYS A 232 -0.10 -10.72 8.30
C CYS A 232 0.83 -11.15 7.14
N GLN A 233 0.58 -12.28 6.45
CA GLN A 233 1.50 -12.89 5.46
C GLN A 233 2.06 -11.94 4.38
N HIS A 234 1.29 -10.93 3.97
CA HIS A 234 1.69 -10.00 2.91
C HIS A 234 2.95 -9.20 3.22
N ASN A 235 3.08 -8.73 4.46
CA ASN A 235 4.24 -7.92 4.83
C ASN A 235 5.56 -8.70 4.77
N PRO A 236 5.73 -9.87 5.43
CA PRO A 236 6.94 -10.67 5.26
C PRO A 236 7.15 -11.17 3.82
N ALA A 237 6.11 -11.34 3.01
CA ALA A 237 6.28 -11.65 1.59
C ALA A 237 6.95 -10.49 0.82
N LEU A 238 6.44 -9.26 0.98
CA LEU A 238 7.02 -8.06 0.36
C LEU A 238 8.45 -7.81 0.87
N LEU A 239 8.69 -8.03 2.18
CA LEU A 239 10.02 -7.91 2.77
C LEU A 239 11.00 -8.97 2.24
N SER A 240 10.54 -10.19 1.96
CA SER A 240 11.38 -11.25 1.38
C SER A 240 11.83 -10.89 -0.02
N VAL A 241 10.92 -10.36 -0.85
CA VAL A 241 11.28 -9.85 -2.19
C VAL A 241 12.29 -8.72 -2.05
N ALA A 242 12.01 -7.70 -1.23
CA ALA A 242 12.89 -6.55 -1.06
C ALA A 242 14.29 -6.96 -0.56
N LEU A 243 14.36 -7.80 0.47
CA LEU A 243 15.61 -8.27 1.06
C LEU A 243 16.41 -9.14 0.08
N TYR A 244 15.75 -10.06 -0.63
CA TYR A 244 16.42 -10.93 -1.60
C TYR A 244 17.03 -10.12 -2.74
N LEU A 245 16.25 -9.22 -3.34
CA LEU A 245 16.75 -8.39 -4.45
C LEU A 245 17.89 -7.49 -3.98
N THR A 246 17.80 -6.94 -2.77
CA THR A 246 18.88 -6.14 -2.19
C THR A 246 20.19 -6.94 -2.05
N ALA A 247 20.10 -8.23 -1.69
CA ALA A 247 21.24 -9.03 -1.31
C ALA A 247 21.85 -9.88 -2.43
N TYR A 248 21.07 -10.25 -3.45
CA TYR A 248 21.46 -11.25 -4.44
C TYR A 248 21.26 -10.81 -5.89
N THR A 249 20.97 -9.53 -6.12
CA THR A 249 20.86 -8.96 -7.47
C THR A 249 21.53 -7.58 -7.54
N ASP A 250 21.77 -7.10 -8.75
CA ASP A 250 22.31 -5.76 -9.00
C ASP A 250 21.21 -4.69 -9.11
N TYR A 251 19.99 -4.99 -8.66
CA TYR A 251 18.86 -4.07 -8.75
C TYR A 251 19.11 -2.83 -7.89
N SER A 252 18.84 -1.66 -8.47
CA SER A 252 18.76 -0.37 -7.78
C SER A 252 17.56 -0.33 -6.83
N ASP A 253 17.55 0.62 -5.89
CA ASP A 253 16.42 0.77 -4.97
C ASP A 253 15.10 1.05 -5.70
N GLY A 254 15.13 1.79 -6.81
CA GLY A 254 13.96 2.02 -7.66
C GLY A 254 13.45 0.74 -8.34
N GLU A 255 14.35 -0.14 -8.80
CA GLU A 255 13.99 -1.44 -9.36
C GLU A 255 13.40 -2.37 -8.30
N ILE A 256 13.99 -2.41 -7.10
CA ILE A 256 13.47 -3.17 -5.96
C ILE A 256 12.06 -2.69 -5.61
N LEU A 257 11.87 -1.37 -5.49
CA LEU A 257 10.56 -0.79 -5.18
C LEU A 257 9.54 -1.10 -6.27
N ARG A 258 9.92 -1.07 -7.55
CA ARG A 258 9.02 -1.50 -8.65
C ARG A 258 8.55 -2.93 -8.47
N GLU A 259 9.46 -3.87 -8.19
CA GLU A 259 9.11 -5.27 -7.99
C GLU A 259 8.23 -5.48 -6.76
N VAL A 260 8.53 -4.78 -5.66
CA VAL A 260 7.66 -4.78 -4.48
C VAL A 260 6.26 -4.27 -4.82
N MET A 261 6.14 -3.18 -5.57
CA MET A 261 4.82 -2.66 -5.97
C MET A 261 4.06 -3.60 -6.91
N ARG A 262 4.77 -4.34 -7.79
CA ARG A 262 4.18 -5.38 -8.65
C ARG A 262 3.59 -6.52 -7.83
N TRP A 263 4.35 -7.07 -6.87
CA TRP A 263 3.84 -8.09 -5.94
C TRP A 263 2.68 -7.57 -5.10
N LYS A 264 2.79 -6.35 -4.59
CA LYS A 264 1.72 -5.71 -3.84
C LYS A 264 0.46 -5.51 -4.68
N THR A 265 0.59 -5.25 -5.97
CA THR A 265 -0.55 -5.16 -6.91
C THR A 265 -1.25 -6.50 -7.06
N LEU A 266 -0.53 -7.63 -7.07
CA LEU A 266 -1.17 -8.95 -7.06
C LEU A 266 -1.88 -9.27 -5.76
N PHE A 267 -1.31 -8.85 -4.63
CA PHE A 267 -1.86 -9.10 -3.30
C PHE A 267 -3.03 -8.18 -2.94
N PHE A 268 -3.03 -6.95 -3.46
CA PHE A 268 -4.07 -5.94 -3.24
C PHE A 268 -4.48 -5.26 -4.56
N PRO A 269 -5.06 -5.99 -5.54
CA PRO A 269 -5.35 -5.46 -6.87
C PRO A 269 -6.21 -4.20 -6.84
N LYS A 270 -7.34 -4.23 -6.14
CA LYS A 270 -8.21 -3.05 -6.03
C LYS A 270 -7.46 -1.83 -5.48
N ASN A 271 -6.81 -1.95 -4.32
CA ASN A 271 -6.16 -0.83 -3.66
C ASN A 271 -5.00 -0.25 -4.49
N MET A 272 -4.19 -1.10 -5.11
CA MET A 272 -3.02 -0.64 -5.87
C MET A 272 -3.41 -0.01 -7.20
N ILE A 273 -4.41 -0.54 -7.90
CA ILE A 273 -4.87 0.04 -9.16
C ILE A 273 -5.64 1.34 -8.90
N GLU A 274 -6.50 1.40 -7.87
CA GLU A 274 -7.14 2.65 -7.45
C GLU A 274 -6.10 3.73 -7.10
N LEU A 275 -5.05 3.35 -6.37
CA LEU A 275 -3.94 4.25 -6.04
C LEU A 275 -3.21 4.75 -7.30
N GLY A 276 -2.87 3.85 -8.23
CA GLY A 276 -2.19 4.21 -9.47
C GLY A 276 -3.00 5.18 -10.34
N VAL A 277 -4.29 4.89 -10.52
CA VAL A 277 -5.21 5.77 -11.26
C VAL A 277 -5.38 7.12 -10.54
N SER A 278 -5.51 7.13 -9.21
CA SER A 278 -5.66 8.36 -8.43
C SER A 278 -4.42 9.25 -8.49
N VAL A 279 -3.23 8.64 -8.42
CA VAL A 279 -1.94 9.34 -8.57
C VAL A 279 -1.80 9.96 -9.97
N ALA A 280 -2.35 9.31 -11.00
CA ALA A 280 -2.43 9.84 -12.36
C ALA A 280 -3.52 10.91 -12.56
N GLY A 281 -4.34 11.20 -11.53
CA GLY A 281 -5.47 12.12 -11.62
C GLY A 281 -6.68 11.57 -12.37
N GLY A 282 -6.77 10.24 -12.55
CA GLY A 282 -7.88 9.56 -13.21
C GLY A 282 -9.07 9.24 -12.30
N ASP A 283 -10.17 8.78 -12.90
CA ASP A 283 -11.40 8.37 -12.20
C ASP A 283 -11.41 6.87 -11.91
N THR A 284 -11.64 6.52 -10.63
CA THR A 284 -11.67 5.14 -10.14
C THR A 284 -13.08 4.54 -10.05
N SER A 285 -14.14 5.32 -10.34
CA SER A 285 -15.55 4.95 -10.10
C SER A 285 -16.03 3.70 -10.85
N LYS A 286 -15.29 3.26 -11.87
CA LYS A 286 -15.63 2.10 -12.72
C LYS A 286 -14.79 0.84 -12.41
N LEU A 287 -13.89 0.90 -11.43
CA LEU A 287 -13.03 -0.23 -11.07
C LEU A 287 -13.81 -1.33 -10.35
N ASN A 288 -13.86 -2.51 -10.96
CA ASN A 288 -14.39 -3.73 -10.34
C ASN A 288 -13.29 -4.80 -10.27
N LEU A 289 -12.37 -4.63 -9.33
CA LEU A 289 -11.26 -5.55 -9.07
C LEU A 289 -11.48 -6.31 -7.76
N PRO A 290 -10.95 -7.53 -7.63
CA PRO A 290 -10.93 -8.21 -6.35
C PRO A 290 -10.18 -7.37 -5.31
N GLY A 291 -10.62 -7.48 -4.07
CA GLY A 291 -9.90 -6.95 -2.92
C GLY A 291 -8.61 -7.74 -2.65
N MET A 292 -8.24 -7.88 -1.39
CA MET A 292 -7.05 -8.63 -0.98
C MET A 292 -7.08 -10.10 -1.44
N VAL A 293 -5.93 -10.61 -1.87
CA VAL A 293 -5.68 -12.02 -2.21
C VAL A 293 -4.85 -12.68 -1.10
N GLY A 294 -5.24 -13.87 -0.65
CA GLY A 294 -4.55 -14.62 0.40
C GLY A 294 -5.07 -14.36 1.82
N GLY A 295 -4.48 -15.03 2.81
CA GLY A 295 -4.88 -14.97 4.22
C GLY A 295 -3.85 -14.27 5.12
N CYS A 296 -4.26 -13.97 6.35
CA CYS A 296 -3.36 -13.51 7.41
C CYS A 296 -2.79 -14.68 8.20
#